data_AF-A0A9Q2ELQ0-F1
#
_entry.id   AF-A0A9Q2ELQ0-F1
#
_cell.length_a   1.000
_cell.length_b   1.000
_cell.length_c   1.000
_cell.angle_alpha   90.00
_cell.angle_beta   90.00
_cell.angle_gamma   90.00
#
_symmetry.space_group_name_H-M   'P 1'
#
loop_
_entity.id
_entity.type
_entity.pdbx_description
1 polymer ?
#
loop_
_entity_poly.entity_id
_entity_poly.type
_entity_poly.pdbx_seq_one_letter_code
_entity_poly.pdbx_strand_id
1 'polypeptide(L)'
;MKRVSQLTALALICGLASFSSQAADMANAMTLSQLQAQHGAAIDTRPSAFYNGWPQTLSGPSGHEPAALNLAAAWLSAMSDEQIALWAKQHQLTPATSIALYGDENDNQAVKARLEKAGYRHVSLLSDALRTPDRLQRLPHFEQLVYPQWIHRLQQGKPVTAAPAGEWKVIEAAWGAPKFYLLNHIPGAGYIDTNEVESEPLWNKVSDDRLKAMLAKHGIRHDTTVILYGRDVYAAARVAQIMLYAGVKDVRLLDGGWKAWSDAGLPVERGTPGKVAPAPDFGAPIPGQPQLMVDMEQARGMLHRQDASLVSIRSWPEFIGETSGYSYIKPKGEIAGARWGHAGSDATHMEDFHNPDGTMRSADDIAAQWKRWNILPEQQVAFYCGTGWRAAETFMYARAMGWKNIAVYDGGWYEWSSHPQNPVTAGERGPESAL
;
A
#
# COMPACT_ATOMS: atom_id res chain seq x y z
N MET A 1 -59.98 -20.20 46.96
CA MET A 1 -58.68 -20.32 46.28
C MET A 1 -58.88 -21.01 44.94
N LYS A 2 -58.67 -20.31 43.82
CA LYS A 2 -58.34 -20.83 42.48
C LYS A 2 -58.31 -19.64 41.50
N ARG A 3 -57.12 -19.25 41.06
CA ARG A 3 -56.89 -18.46 39.83
C ARG A 3 -55.92 -19.25 38.99
N VAL A 4 -56.31 -19.56 37.76
CA VAL A 4 -55.55 -20.32 36.77
C VAL A 4 -54.70 -19.35 35.94
N SER A 5 -53.48 -19.80 35.67
CA SER A 5 -52.36 -19.13 35.00
C SER A 5 -52.65 -18.80 33.52
N GLN A 6 -52.41 -17.54 33.13
CA GLN A 6 -52.12 -17.12 31.75
C GLN A 6 -50.73 -16.50 31.73
N LEU A 7 -49.69 -17.31 31.52
CA LEU A 7 -48.31 -16.87 31.30
C LEU A 7 -47.58 -17.97 30.55
N THR A 8 -47.99 -18.24 29.30
CA THR A 8 -47.31 -19.23 28.43
C THR A 8 -47.55 -18.92 26.94
N ALA A 9 -47.43 -17.65 26.54
CA ALA A 9 -47.56 -17.27 25.13
C ALA A 9 -46.53 -16.24 24.63
N LEU A 10 -45.52 -15.89 25.42
CA LEU A 10 -44.54 -14.84 25.05
C LEU A 10 -43.11 -15.35 24.80
N ALA A 11 -42.86 -16.66 24.84
CA ALA A 11 -41.53 -17.23 24.65
C ALA A 11 -41.29 -17.89 23.27
N LEU A 12 -42.32 -17.99 22.41
CA LEU A 12 -42.18 -18.62 21.08
C LEU A 12 -41.92 -17.66 19.92
N ILE A 13 -42.05 -16.34 20.13
CA ILE A 13 -41.95 -15.35 19.03
C ILE A 13 -40.52 -14.84 18.84
N CYS A 14 -39.67 -14.83 19.88
CA CYS A 14 -38.27 -14.40 19.77
C CYS A 14 -37.33 -15.46 19.16
N GLY A 15 -37.75 -16.72 19.06
CA GLY A 15 -36.98 -17.77 18.39
C GLY A 15 -37.12 -17.75 16.87
N LEU A 16 -38.30 -17.41 16.35
CA LEU A 16 -38.60 -17.45 14.92
C LEU A 16 -37.91 -16.33 14.11
N ALA A 17 -37.68 -15.16 14.72
CA ALA A 17 -37.03 -14.04 14.04
C ALA A 17 -35.53 -14.32 13.73
N SER A 18 -34.83 -15.01 14.64
CA SER A 18 -33.42 -15.36 14.48
C SER A 18 -33.20 -16.52 13.50
N PHE A 19 -34.16 -17.46 13.40
CA PHE A 19 -34.15 -18.50 12.37
C PHE A 19 -34.55 -17.96 11.00
N SER A 20 -35.39 -16.91 10.91
CA SER A 20 -35.81 -16.33 9.62
C SER A 20 -34.72 -15.52 8.92
N SER A 21 -33.82 -14.84 9.65
CA SER A 21 -32.70 -14.11 9.03
C SER A 21 -31.65 -15.07 8.48
N GLN A 22 -31.24 -16.08 9.26
CA GLN A 22 -30.29 -17.10 8.82
C GLN A 22 -30.81 -17.94 7.64
N ALA A 23 -32.11 -18.25 7.61
CA ALA A 23 -32.72 -18.96 6.48
C ALA A 23 -32.84 -18.08 5.22
N ALA A 24 -33.08 -16.77 5.36
CA ALA A 24 -33.11 -15.83 4.25
C ALA A 24 -31.71 -15.55 3.66
N ASP A 25 -30.68 -15.49 4.52
CA ASP A 25 -29.29 -15.33 4.08
C ASP A 25 -28.74 -16.60 3.40
N MET A 26 -29.16 -17.81 3.83
CA MET A 26 -28.82 -19.06 3.13
C MET A 26 -29.53 -19.22 1.78
N ALA A 27 -30.66 -18.54 1.55
CA ALA A 27 -31.39 -18.58 0.29
C ALA A 27 -30.74 -17.75 -0.83
N ASN A 28 -29.76 -16.89 -0.49
CA ASN A 28 -29.10 -15.98 -1.42
C ASN A 28 -27.56 -16.13 -1.37
N ALA A 29 -27.09 -17.37 -1.34
CA ALA A 29 -25.67 -17.72 -1.34
C ALA A 29 -25.30 -18.51 -2.61
N MET A 30 -24.09 -18.30 -3.13
CA MET A 30 -23.57 -19.02 -4.30
C MET A 30 -22.12 -19.45 -4.07
N THR A 31 -21.64 -20.43 -4.85
CA THR A 31 -20.25 -20.87 -4.86
C THR A 31 -19.42 -20.07 -5.85
N LEU A 32 -18.10 -20.06 -5.71
CA LEU A 32 -17.21 -19.39 -6.67
C LEU A 32 -17.40 -19.92 -8.11
N SER A 33 -17.60 -21.22 -8.27
CA SER A 33 -17.85 -21.83 -9.58
C SER A 33 -19.16 -21.34 -10.20
N GLN A 34 -20.24 -21.20 -9.41
CA GLN A 34 -21.51 -20.63 -9.89
C GLN A 34 -21.37 -19.16 -10.27
N LEU A 35 -20.64 -18.39 -9.47
CA LEU A 35 -20.36 -16.97 -9.75
C LEU A 35 -19.59 -16.80 -11.06
N GLN A 36 -18.55 -17.61 -11.28
CA GLN A 36 -17.75 -17.60 -12.51
C GLN A 36 -18.57 -17.99 -13.74
N ALA A 37 -19.48 -18.97 -13.61
CA ALA A 37 -20.39 -19.38 -14.69
C ALA A 37 -21.36 -18.25 -15.10
N GLN A 38 -21.59 -17.27 -14.22
CA GLN A 38 -22.42 -16.08 -14.48
C GLN A 38 -21.59 -14.86 -14.91
N HIS A 39 -20.27 -14.99 -15.07
CA HIS A 39 -19.35 -13.85 -15.24
C HIS A 39 -19.52 -12.79 -14.15
N GLY A 40 -19.79 -13.23 -12.92
CA GLY A 40 -19.98 -12.36 -11.76
C GLY A 40 -18.66 -11.95 -11.11
N ALA A 41 -18.76 -11.06 -10.11
CA ALA A 41 -17.63 -10.52 -9.36
C ALA A 41 -17.68 -10.94 -7.89
N ALA A 42 -16.57 -11.46 -7.38
CA ALA A 42 -16.39 -11.66 -5.94
C ALA A 42 -15.89 -10.36 -5.30
N ILE A 43 -16.42 -9.99 -4.14
CA ILE A 43 -15.96 -8.82 -3.38
C ILE A 43 -15.58 -9.26 -1.96
N ASP A 44 -14.31 -9.09 -1.63
CA ASP A 44 -13.77 -9.23 -0.28
C ASP A 44 -14.06 -7.96 0.53
N THR A 45 -14.83 -8.10 1.60
CA THR A 45 -15.25 -6.99 2.46
C THR A 45 -14.31 -6.75 3.64
N ARG A 46 -13.27 -7.58 3.78
CA ARG A 46 -12.27 -7.46 4.85
C ARG A 46 -11.29 -6.32 4.57
N PRO A 47 -10.61 -5.80 5.61
CA PRO A 47 -9.49 -4.86 5.44
C PRO A 47 -8.43 -5.37 4.46
N SER A 48 -7.81 -4.43 3.73
CA SER A 48 -6.80 -4.69 2.70
C SER A 48 -5.65 -5.57 3.18
N ALA A 49 -5.24 -5.47 4.45
CA ALA A 49 -4.22 -6.35 5.03
C ALA A 49 -4.55 -7.85 4.81
N PHE A 50 -5.80 -8.27 5.05
CA PHE A 50 -6.21 -9.67 4.92
C PHE A 50 -6.43 -10.08 3.47
N TYR A 51 -6.98 -9.17 2.66
CA TYR A 51 -7.06 -9.32 1.22
C TYR A 51 -5.65 -9.53 0.62
N ASN A 52 -4.67 -8.72 1.03
CA ASN A 52 -3.30 -8.75 0.53
C ASN A 52 -2.55 -10.04 0.89
N GLY A 53 -2.96 -10.77 1.93
CA GLY A 53 -2.36 -12.06 2.27
C GLY A 53 -2.19 -12.32 3.77
N TRP A 54 -2.35 -11.33 4.64
CA TRP A 54 -2.26 -11.57 6.07
C TRP A 54 -3.37 -12.53 6.53
N PRO A 55 -3.06 -13.61 7.25
CA PRO A 55 -4.10 -14.49 7.76
C PRO A 55 -4.73 -13.89 9.02
N GLN A 56 -6.06 -14.01 9.16
CA GLN A 56 -6.80 -13.51 10.33
C GLN A 56 -6.45 -14.28 11.63
N THR A 57 -5.98 -15.52 11.48
CA THR A 57 -5.48 -16.38 12.56
C THR A 57 -4.11 -16.94 12.20
N LEU A 58 -3.33 -17.39 13.19
CA LEU A 58 -2.04 -18.03 12.94
C LEU A 58 -2.27 -19.30 12.09
N SER A 59 -1.57 -19.39 10.96
CA SER A 59 -1.71 -20.49 9.98
C SER A 59 -3.10 -20.61 9.32
N GLY A 60 -3.93 -19.55 9.39
CA GLY A 60 -5.20 -19.49 8.68
C GLY A 60 -5.07 -19.26 7.17
N PRO A 61 -6.19 -19.21 6.43
CA PRO A 61 -6.21 -18.86 5.01
C PRO A 61 -5.51 -17.51 4.76
N SER A 62 -4.77 -17.42 3.66
CA SER A 62 -3.92 -16.28 3.32
C SER A 62 -4.28 -15.79 1.93
N GLY A 63 -4.89 -14.61 1.87
CA GLY A 63 -5.28 -13.98 0.60
C GLY A 63 -6.79 -13.91 0.37
N HIS A 64 -7.14 -13.74 -0.90
CA HIS A 64 -8.49 -13.53 -1.42
C HIS A 64 -8.83 -14.54 -2.51
N GLU A 65 -10.11 -14.65 -2.86
CA GLU A 65 -10.54 -15.53 -3.95
C GLU A 65 -10.05 -15.03 -5.32
N PRO A 66 -9.81 -15.91 -6.31
CA PRO A 66 -9.35 -15.51 -7.64
C PRO A 66 -10.17 -14.37 -8.26
N ALA A 67 -9.49 -13.30 -8.68
CA ALA A 67 -10.08 -12.08 -9.26
C ALA A 67 -11.09 -11.36 -8.36
N ALA A 68 -11.08 -11.61 -7.05
CA ALA A 68 -11.90 -10.86 -6.11
C ALA A 68 -11.43 -9.41 -6.03
N LEU A 69 -12.40 -8.50 -5.99
CA LEU A 69 -12.18 -7.08 -5.70
C LEU A 69 -12.13 -6.88 -4.19
N ASN A 70 -11.44 -5.83 -3.71
CA ASN A 70 -11.52 -5.44 -2.31
C ASN A 70 -12.38 -4.17 -2.16
N LEU A 71 -13.42 -4.25 -1.34
CA LEU A 71 -14.20 -3.10 -0.88
C LEU A 71 -14.43 -3.27 0.63
N ALA A 72 -13.43 -2.86 1.42
CA ALA A 72 -13.49 -3.07 2.86
C ALA A 72 -14.64 -2.26 3.49
N ALA A 73 -15.39 -2.88 4.39
CA ALA A 73 -16.49 -2.18 5.07
C ALA A 73 -16.02 -0.94 5.86
N ALA A 74 -14.78 -0.98 6.37
CA ALA A 74 -14.16 0.13 7.08
C ALA A 74 -13.99 1.40 6.21
N TRP A 75 -13.95 1.27 4.88
CA TRP A 75 -13.80 2.41 3.96
C TRP A 75 -15.11 3.16 3.73
N LEU A 76 -16.25 2.53 3.99
CA LEU A 76 -17.56 3.05 3.60
C LEU A 76 -17.88 4.41 4.23
N SER A 77 -17.38 4.70 5.43
CA SER A 77 -17.56 5.99 6.11
C SER A 77 -16.78 7.13 5.45
N ALA A 78 -15.69 6.80 4.73
CA ALA A 78 -14.86 7.74 3.98
C ALA A 78 -15.25 7.83 2.49
N MET A 79 -16.20 7.02 2.03
CA MET A 79 -16.66 7.00 0.64
C MET A 79 -18.08 7.55 0.52
N SER A 80 -18.26 8.59 -0.29
CA SER A 80 -19.58 9.04 -0.77
C SER A 80 -20.23 7.98 -1.66
N ASP A 81 -21.54 8.11 -1.88
CA ASP A 81 -22.25 7.20 -2.81
C ASP A 81 -21.73 7.34 -4.26
N GLU A 82 -21.30 8.54 -4.65
CA GLU A 82 -20.65 8.78 -5.95
C GLU A 82 -19.28 8.09 -6.04
N GLN A 83 -18.49 8.09 -4.97
CA GLN A 83 -17.21 7.37 -4.93
C GLN A 83 -17.40 5.85 -5.02
N ILE A 84 -18.45 5.30 -4.40
CA ILE A 84 -18.78 3.87 -4.56
C ILE A 84 -19.20 3.55 -6.00
N ALA A 85 -20.04 4.40 -6.60
CA ALA A 85 -20.43 4.22 -8.00
C ALA A 85 -19.22 4.33 -8.95
N LEU A 86 -18.29 5.25 -8.69
CA LEU A 86 -17.06 5.40 -9.45
C LEU A 86 -16.14 4.20 -9.29
N TRP A 87 -15.92 3.73 -8.06
CA TRP A 87 -15.17 2.51 -7.75
C TRP A 87 -15.74 1.32 -8.53
N ALA A 88 -17.06 1.11 -8.44
CA ALA A 88 -17.71 0.00 -9.14
C ALA A 88 -17.56 0.10 -10.67
N LYS A 89 -17.66 1.31 -11.23
CA LYS A 89 -17.42 1.57 -12.66
C LYS A 89 -15.96 1.31 -13.06
N GLN A 90 -14.98 1.68 -12.24
CA GLN A 90 -13.56 1.41 -12.48
C GLN A 90 -13.28 -0.10 -12.57
N HIS A 91 -14.01 -0.90 -11.78
CA HIS A 91 -13.97 -2.35 -11.80
C HIS A 91 -14.96 -3.00 -12.80
N GLN A 92 -15.52 -2.21 -13.73
CA GLN A 92 -16.40 -2.69 -14.79
C GLN A 92 -17.67 -3.40 -14.27
N LEU A 93 -18.09 -3.09 -13.03
CA LEU A 93 -19.34 -3.57 -12.49
C LEU A 93 -20.50 -2.77 -13.08
N THR A 94 -21.59 -3.47 -13.38
CA THR A 94 -22.85 -2.87 -13.82
C THR A 94 -23.97 -3.27 -12.86
N PRO A 95 -25.10 -2.55 -12.82
CA PRO A 95 -26.24 -2.95 -12.00
C PRO A 95 -26.77 -4.38 -12.24
N ALA A 96 -26.45 -4.96 -13.40
CA ALA A 96 -26.82 -6.33 -13.78
C ALA A 96 -25.76 -7.38 -13.38
N THR A 97 -24.56 -6.96 -12.94
CA THR A 97 -23.49 -7.87 -12.55
C THR A 97 -23.89 -8.67 -11.31
N SER A 98 -23.81 -10.00 -11.38
CA SER A 98 -23.90 -10.87 -10.20
C SER A 98 -22.71 -10.62 -9.28
N ILE A 99 -22.96 -10.22 -8.04
CA ILE A 99 -21.93 -9.93 -7.03
C ILE A 99 -22.06 -10.94 -5.89
N ALA A 100 -20.96 -11.54 -5.48
CA ALA A 100 -20.90 -12.37 -4.28
C ALA A 100 -19.93 -11.78 -3.25
N LEU A 101 -20.45 -11.42 -2.08
CA LEU A 101 -19.67 -10.84 -0.98
C LEU A 101 -19.14 -11.94 -0.07
N TYR A 102 -17.95 -11.72 0.51
CA TYR A 102 -17.46 -12.51 1.63
C TYR A 102 -16.58 -11.69 2.56
N GLY A 103 -16.49 -12.16 3.81
CA GLY A 103 -15.91 -11.45 4.94
C GLY A 103 -16.78 -11.70 6.18
N ASP A 104 -16.63 -10.86 7.20
CA ASP A 104 -17.48 -10.94 8.39
C ASP A 104 -18.93 -10.54 8.07
N GLU A 105 -19.90 -11.10 8.80
CA GLU A 105 -21.33 -10.93 8.52
C GLU A 105 -21.75 -9.46 8.49
N ASN A 106 -21.31 -8.67 9.47
CA ASN A 106 -21.60 -7.24 9.56
C ASN A 106 -20.99 -6.44 8.40
N ASP A 107 -19.78 -6.79 7.99
CA ASP A 107 -19.08 -6.13 6.88
C ASP A 107 -19.79 -6.39 5.56
N ASN A 108 -20.22 -7.65 5.33
CA ASN A 108 -21.02 -8.02 4.17
C ASN A 108 -22.35 -7.27 4.12
N GLN A 109 -23.07 -7.16 5.25
CA GLN A 109 -24.33 -6.41 5.29
C GLN A 109 -24.12 -4.91 5.03
N ALA A 110 -23.07 -4.31 5.58
CA ALA A 110 -22.75 -2.90 5.36
C ALA A 110 -22.41 -2.61 3.89
N VAL A 111 -21.55 -3.43 3.27
CA VAL A 111 -21.18 -3.31 1.85
C VAL A 111 -22.38 -3.57 0.95
N LYS A 112 -23.18 -4.61 1.23
CA LYS A 112 -24.41 -4.92 0.50
C LYS A 112 -25.36 -3.73 0.49
N ALA A 113 -25.64 -3.13 1.64
CA ALA A 113 -26.55 -1.98 1.74
C ALA A 113 -26.07 -0.79 0.88
N ARG A 114 -24.75 -0.54 0.82
CA ARG A 114 -24.19 0.53 -0.02
C ARG A 114 -24.25 0.21 -1.51
N LEU A 115 -23.98 -1.03 -1.90
CA LEU A 115 -24.11 -1.49 -3.29
C LEU A 115 -25.57 -1.45 -3.77
N GLU A 116 -26.53 -1.89 -2.95
CA GLU A 116 -27.96 -1.83 -3.26
C GLU A 116 -28.44 -0.38 -3.41
N LYS A 117 -27.98 0.51 -2.53
CA LYS A 117 -28.25 1.96 -2.64
C LYS A 117 -27.67 2.55 -3.93
N ALA A 118 -26.51 2.07 -4.38
CA ALA A 118 -25.89 2.45 -5.65
C ALA A 118 -26.51 1.74 -6.88
N GLY A 119 -27.55 0.92 -6.70
CA GLY A 119 -28.33 0.31 -7.78
C GLY A 119 -27.97 -1.14 -8.12
N TYR A 120 -27.03 -1.77 -7.41
CA TYR A 120 -26.64 -3.17 -7.63
C TYR A 120 -27.56 -4.12 -6.86
N ARG A 121 -28.44 -4.83 -7.57
CA ARG A 121 -29.52 -5.64 -6.94
C ARG A 121 -29.23 -7.14 -6.87
N HIS A 122 -28.23 -7.62 -7.60
CA HIS A 122 -27.85 -9.03 -7.66
C HIS A 122 -26.68 -9.31 -6.71
N VAL A 123 -26.90 -9.09 -5.40
CA VAL A 123 -25.87 -9.24 -4.37
C VAL A 123 -26.18 -10.45 -3.49
N SER A 124 -25.29 -11.44 -3.52
CA SER A 124 -25.36 -12.70 -2.79
C SER A 124 -24.15 -12.87 -1.86
N LEU A 125 -24.14 -13.92 -1.02
CA LEU A 125 -22.95 -14.32 -0.27
C LEU A 125 -22.15 -15.39 -1.03
N LEU A 126 -20.83 -15.34 -0.93
CA LEU A 126 -19.95 -16.38 -1.46
C LEU A 126 -19.77 -17.51 -0.42
N SER A 127 -20.55 -18.57 -0.59
CA SER A 127 -20.73 -19.65 0.41
C SER A 127 -19.48 -20.48 0.70
N ASP A 128 -18.60 -20.63 -0.28
CA ASP A 128 -17.37 -21.44 -0.19
C ASP A 128 -16.10 -20.58 -0.05
N ALA A 129 -16.24 -19.28 0.20
CA ALA A 129 -15.13 -18.35 0.35
C ALA A 129 -14.12 -18.82 1.40
N LEU A 130 -12.82 -18.71 1.09
CA LEU A 130 -11.68 -19.00 1.97
C LEU A 130 -11.56 -20.48 2.42
N ARG A 131 -12.43 -21.38 1.93
CA ARG A 131 -12.43 -22.80 2.32
C ARG A 131 -11.38 -23.64 1.60
N THR A 132 -10.85 -23.15 0.48
CA THR A 132 -9.83 -23.84 -0.32
C THR A 132 -8.56 -23.00 -0.36
N PRO A 133 -7.62 -23.15 0.60
CA PRO A 133 -6.44 -22.29 0.69
C PRO A 133 -5.59 -22.25 -0.59
N ASP A 134 -5.48 -23.37 -1.31
CA ASP A 134 -4.61 -23.51 -2.48
C ASP A 134 -5.05 -22.67 -3.69
N ARG A 135 -6.31 -22.19 -3.73
CA ARG A 135 -6.80 -21.32 -4.82
C ARG A 135 -6.65 -19.83 -4.53
N LEU A 136 -6.36 -19.46 -3.29
CA LEU A 136 -6.31 -18.05 -2.89
C LEU A 136 -5.15 -17.31 -3.57
N GLN A 137 -5.40 -16.06 -3.92
CA GLN A 137 -4.42 -15.12 -4.45
C GLN A 137 -3.99 -14.16 -3.36
N ARG A 138 -2.75 -13.69 -3.42
CA ARG A 138 -2.16 -12.76 -2.43
C ARG A 138 -0.98 -12.03 -3.03
N LEU A 139 -0.55 -10.93 -2.41
CA LEU A 139 0.74 -10.33 -2.74
C LEU A 139 1.85 -11.36 -2.51
N PRO A 140 2.82 -11.49 -3.42
CA PRO A 140 3.97 -12.39 -3.23
C PRO A 140 4.74 -12.12 -1.93
N HIS A 141 4.79 -10.86 -1.51
CA HIS A 141 5.47 -10.42 -0.29
C HIS A 141 4.58 -9.52 0.59
N PHE A 142 3.36 -9.97 0.88
CA PHE A 142 2.42 -9.23 1.74
C PHE A 142 3.01 -8.86 3.11
N GLU A 143 3.98 -9.64 3.61
CA GLU A 143 4.62 -9.43 4.91
C GLU A 143 5.42 -8.13 5.00
N GLN A 144 5.76 -7.52 3.86
CA GLN A 144 6.48 -6.25 3.77
C GLN A 144 5.58 -5.04 4.03
N LEU A 145 4.26 -5.20 3.90
CA LEU A 145 3.24 -4.19 4.21
C LEU A 145 2.48 -4.65 5.45
N VAL A 146 2.99 -4.29 6.63
CA VAL A 146 2.42 -4.69 7.92
C VAL A 146 1.24 -3.79 8.29
N TYR A 147 0.41 -4.23 9.23
CA TYR A 147 -0.76 -3.49 9.69
C TYR A 147 -0.72 -3.26 11.22
N PRO A 148 -1.48 -2.29 11.78
CA PRO A 148 -1.30 -1.83 13.15
C PRO A 148 -1.38 -2.93 14.21
N GLN A 149 -2.39 -3.80 14.12
CA GLN A 149 -2.59 -4.88 15.09
C GLN A 149 -1.45 -5.92 15.05
N TRP A 150 -0.78 -6.12 13.90
CA TRP A 150 0.38 -6.99 13.81
C TRP A 150 1.57 -6.41 14.60
N ILE A 151 1.88 -5.12 14.41
CA ILE A 151 2.94 -4.43 15.16
C ILE A 151 2.63 -4.47 16.67
N HIS A 152 1.38 -4.18 17.05
CA HIS A 152 0.99 -4.18 18.45
C HIS A 152 1.13 -5.55 19.11
N ARG A 153 0.77 -6.64 18.39
CA ARG A 153 0.97 -8.00 18.88
C ARG A 153 2.45 -8.36 19.00
N LEU A 154 3.26 -7.94 18.01
CA LEU A 154 4.72 -8.14 18.03
C LEU A 154 5.35 -7.44 19.25
N GLN A 155 4.97 -6.19 19.54
CA GLN A 155 5.41 -5.45 20.74
C GLN A 155 5.04 -6.14 22.05
N GLN A 156 3.92 -6.87 22.07
CA GLN A 156 3.47 -7.65 23.23
C GLN A 156 4.14 -9.03 23.36
N GLY A 157 5.08 -9.37 22.48
CA GLY A 157 5.71 -10.69 22.44
C GLY A 157 4.73 -11.82 22.06
N LYS A 158 3.59 -11.49 21.44
CA LYS A 158 2.63 -12.50 20.97
C LYS A 158 3.12 -13.11 19.66
N PRO A 159 2.83 -14.40 19.39
CA PRO A 159 3.11 -14.97 18.09
C PRO A 159 2.34 -14.23 16.99
N VAL A 160 3.04 -13.95 15.90
CA VAL A 160 2.54 -13.30 14.67
C VAL A 160 3.06 -14.04 13.44
N THR A 161 2.27 -14.02 12.36
CA THR A 161 2.73 -14.50 11.04
C THR A 161 3.92 -13.66 10.57
N ALA A 162 4.87 -14.28 9.88
CA ALA A 162 6.06 -13.62 9.33
C ALA A 162 6.81 -12.75 10.37
N ALA A 163 6.95 -13.26 11.60
CA ALA A 163 7.70 -12.59 12.66
C ALA A 163 9.15 -12.28 12.21
N PRO A 164 9.74 -11.15 12.64
CA PRO A 164 11.17 -10.89 12.47
C PRO A 164 12.02 -12.07 12.91
N ALA A 165 13.06 -12.40 12.14
CA ALA A 165 13.96 -13.52 12.45
C ALA A 165 14.83 -13.26 13.70
N GLY A 166 15.03 -12.00 14.05
CA GLY A 166 15.86 -11.57 15.17
C GLY A 166 15.43 -10.20 15.69
N GLU A 167 16.42 -9.32 15.95
CA GLU A 167 16.16 -7.96 16.40
C GLU A 167 15.30 -7.19 15.40
N TRP A 168 14.38 -6.38 15.92
CA TRP A 168 13.53 -5.54 15.11
C TRP A 168 13.39 -4.15 15.72
N LYS A 169 13.09 -3.16 14.86
CA LYS A 169 12.84 -1.78 15.26
C LYS A 169 11.61 -1.24 14.53
N VAL A 170 10.81 -0.46 15.23
CA VAL A 170 9.80 0.42 14.63
C VAL A 170 10.37 1.82 14.59
N ILE A 171 10.28 2.50 13.45
CA ILE A 171 10.88 3.82 13.26
C ILE A 171 9.89 4.73 12.52
N GLU A 172 9.68 5.91 13.07
CA GLU A 172 9.00 6.98 12.37
C GLU A 172 9.96 7.75 11.46
N ALA A 173 9.57 7.97 10.22
CA ALA A 173 10.28 8.83 9.28
C ALA A 173 9.45 10.07 8.92
N ALA A 174 10.07 11.25 8.99
CA ALA A 174 9.48 12.51 8.54
C ALA A 174 10.58 13.54 8.23
N TRP A 175 10.22 14.61 7.53
CA TRP A 175 11.14 15.70 7.23
C TRP A 175 11.39 16.62 8.43
N GLY A 176 12.66 16.80 8.77
CA GLY A 176 13.15 17.69 9.82
C GLY A 176 13.14 17.06 11.21
N ALA A 177 13.42 17.89 12.22
CA ALA A 177 13.36 17.50 13.64
C ALA A 177 11.94 17.00 14.04
N PRO A 178 11.84 16.15 15.08
CA PRO A 178 10.56 15.57 15.49
C PRO A 178 9.54 16.66 15.89
N LYS A 179 8.37 16.62 15.23
CA LYS A 179 7.22 17.50 15.48
C LYS A 179 6.05 16.69 16.03
N PHE A 180 5.23 16.12 15.15
CA PHE A 180 4.08 15.30 15.54
C PHE A 180 4.47 14.05 16.33
N TYR A 181 5.65 13.46 16.06
CA TYR A 181 6.24 12.41 16.89
C TYR A 181 6.20 12.77 18.39
N LEU A 182 6.57 14.01 18.76
CA LEU A 182 6.62 14.42 20.17
C LEU A 182 5.25 14.40 20.84
N LEU A 183 4.17 14.62 20.06
CA LEU A 183 2.80 14.65 20.55
C LEU A 183 2.22 13.24 20.68
N ASN A 184 2.51 12.38 19.72
CA ASN A 184 2.07 10.99 19.67
C ASN A 184 2.86 10.21 18.61
N HIS A 185 3.37 9.04 19.02
CA HIS A 185 4.05 8.07 18.16
C HIS A 185 3.72 6.64 18.60
N ILE A 186 4.04 5.67 17.74
CA ILE A 186 3.88 4.25 18.04
C ILE A 186 4.79 3.90 19.22
N PRO A 187 4.31 3.17 20.26
CA PRO A 187 5.12 2.85 21.43
C PRO A 187 6.46 2.19 21.08
N GLY A 188 7.55 2.68 21.68
CA GLY A 188 8.90 2.19 21.43
C GLY A 188 9.49 2.54 20.05
N ALA A 189 8.80 3.36 19.24
CA ALA A 189 9.31 3.77 17.94
C ALA A 189 10.51 4.73 18.05
N GLY A 190 11.54 4.52 17.22
CA GLY A 190 12.57 5.53 16.97
C GLY A 190 12.07 6.65 16.05
N TYR A 191 12.94 7.62 15.77
CA TYR A 191 12.67 8.70 14.81
C TYR A 191 13.88 8.92 13.90
N ILE A 192 13.65 8.99 12.60
CA ILE A 192 14.63 9.36 11.58
C ILE A 192 14.13 10.61 10.85
N ASP A 193 14.96 11.65 10.85
CA ASP A 193 14.79 12.79 9.94
C ASP A 193 15.26 12.35 8.54
N THR A 194 14.46 12.60 7.51
CA THR A 194 14.85 12.28 6.13
C THR A 194 16.14 12.99 5.70
N ASN A 195 16.48 14.15 6.29
CA ASN A 195 17.77 14.81 6.07
C ASN A 195 19.00 13.98 6.53
N GLU A 196 18.80 12.91 7.29
CA GLU A 196 19.87 11.96 7.63
C GLU A 196 20.21 11.02 6.46
N VAL A 197 19.29 10.81 5.51
CA VAL A 197 19.45 9.86 4.40
C VAL A 197 19.59 10.51 3.04
N GLU A 198 19.21 11.78 2.89
CA GLU A 198 19.33 12.56 1.65
C GLU A 198 19.79 14.00 1.91
N SER A 199 20.34 14.65 0.90
CA SER A 199 20.83 16.03 1.04
C SER A 199 20.89 16.84 -0.26
N GLU A 200 20.94 18.15 -0.10
CA GLU A 200 21.39 19.10 -1.13
C GLU A 200 22.75 18.68 -1.75
N PRO A 201 23.03 19.07 -3.01
CA PRO A 201 22.27 20.02 -3.85
C PRO A 201 21.13 19.39 -4.68
N LEU A 202 20.99 18.06 -4.68
CA LEU A 202 20.06 17.36 -5.58
C LEU A 202 18.95 16.60 -4.84
N TRP A 203 19.00 16.55 -3.51
CA TRP A 203 18.10 15.71 -2.70
C TRP A 203 18.24 14.20 -2.97
N ASN A 204 19.37 13.79 -3.56
CA ASN A 204 19.77 12.38 -3.67
C ASN A 204 20.17 11.83 -2.29
N LYS A 205 20.26 10.50 -2.20
CA LYS A 205 20.78 9.83 -1.01
C LYS A 205 22.17 10.37 -0.64
N VAL A 206 22.47 10.38 0.66
CA VAL A 206 23.82 10.71 1.15
C VAL A 206 24.83 9.62 0.75
N SER A 207 26.12 9.91 0.93
CA SER A 207 27.18 8.93 0.66
C SER A 207 27.04 7.66 1.52
N ASP A 208 27.60 6.57 1.05
CA ASP A 208 27.52 5.27 1.72
C ASP A 208 28.16 5.30 3.12
N ASP A 209 29.20 6.12 3.33
CA ASP A 209 29.79 6.39 4.65
C ASP A 209 28.82 7.09 5.59
N ARG A 210 28.04 8.06 5.09
CA ARG A 210 27.01 8.74 5.89
C ARG A 210 25.84 7.81 6.20
N LEU A 211 25.46 6.94 5.25
CA LEU A 211 24.46 5.90 5.50
C LEU A 211 24.93 4.91 6.56
N LYS A 212 26.19 4.46 6.50
CA LYS A 212 26.79 3.60 7.53
C LYS A 212 26.74 4.26 8.91
N ALA A 213 27.10 5.53 9.01
CA ALA A 213 27.04 6.28 10.26
C ALA A 213 25.60 6.44 10.78
N MET A 214 24.63 6.73 9.89
CA MET A 214 23.21 6.82 10.22
C MET A 214 22.68 5.48 10.76
N LEU A 215 22.92 4.37 10.04
CA LEU A 215 22.49 3.03 10.46
C LEU A 215 23.08 2.66 11.82
N ALA A 216 24.38 2.93 12.03
CA ALA A 216 25.03 2.69 13.30
C ALA A 216 24.43 3.52 14.45
N LYS A 217 24.19 4.82 14.23
CA LYS A 217 23.54 5.72 15.20
C LYS A 217 22.17 5.21 15.63
N HIS A 218 21.39 4.67 14.69
CA HIS A 218 20.05 4.12 14.94
C HIS A 218 20.08 2.64 15.36
N GLY A 219 21.27 2.07 15.58
CA GLY A 219 21.44 0.70 16.07
C GLY A 219 20.98 -0.37 15.08
N ILE A 220 21.04 -0.09 13.78
CA ILE A 220 20.53 -0.95 12.70
C ILE A 220 21.70 -1.71 12.09
N ARG A 221 21.61 -3.03 12.10
CA ARG A 221 22.50 -3.96 11.38
C ARG A 221 21.81 -4.48 10.13
N HIS A 222 22.56 -5.12 9.26
CA HIS A 222 22.04 -5.66 7.99
C HIS A 222 20.95 -6.75 8.19
N ASP A 223 20.91 -7.39 9.36
CA ASP A 223 19.97 -8.44 9.77
C ASP A 223 18.91 -7.96 10.78
N THR A 224 18.89 -6.66 11.12
CA THR A 224 17.80 -6.06 11.90
C THR A 224 16.58 -5.89 11.01
N THR A 225 15.41 -6.38 11.44
CA THR A 225 14.14 -6.05 10.77
C THR A 225 13.76 -4.60 11.09
N VAL A 226 13.57 -3.76 10.07
CA VAL A 226 13.18 -2.35 10.25
C VAL A 226 11.77 -2.14 9.71
N ILE A 227 10.85 -1.75 10.59
CA ILE A 227 9.46 -1.44 10.28
C ILE A 227 9.31 0.08 10.30
N LEU A 228 9.18 0.69 9.13
CA LEU A 228 9.08 2.13 8.96
C LEU A 228 7.62 2.56 8.84
N TYR A 229 7.30 3.72 9.40
CA TYR A 229 6.04 4.41 9.18
C TYR A 229 6.27 5.92 9.14
N GLY A 230 5.38 6.66 8.51
CA GLY A 230 5.43 8.12 8.44
C GLY A 230 4.04 8.69 8.66
N ARG A 231 3.96 10.02 8.81
CA ARG A 231 2.66 10.71 8.66
C ARG A 231 2.19 10.57 7.21
N ASP A 232 3.15 10.65 6.31
CA ASP A 232 3.01 10.33 4.90
C ASP A 232 3.82 9.06 4.60
N VAL A 233 3.23 8.12 3.87
CA VAL A 233 3.86 6.82 3.57
C VAL A 233 5.14 6.99 2.75
N TYR A 234 5.17 7.92 1.78
CA TYR A 234 6.35 8.18 0.96
C TYR A 234 7.64 8.57 1.72
N ALA A 235 7.54 9.12 2.95
CA ALA A 235 8.70 9.51 3.75
C ALA A 235 9.35 8.27 4.36
N ALA A 236 8.51 7.37 4.88
CA ALA A 236 8.91 6.06 5.33
C ALA A 236 9.45 5.21 4.18
N ALA A 237 8.79 5.25 3.02
CA ALA A 237 9.23 4.53 1.83
C ALA A 237 10.59 5.01 1.31
N ARG A 238 10.84 6.34 1.33
CA ARG A 238 12.15 6.92 0.95
C ARG A 238 13.27 6.39 1.82
N VAL A 239 13.08 6.39 3.15
CA VAL A 239 14.05 5.80 4.09
C VAL A 239 14.18 4.29 3.86
N ALA A 240 13.06 3.59 3.63
CA ALA A 240 13.04 2.15 3.44
C ALA A 240 13.83 1.69 2.21
N GLN A 241 13.63 2.34 1.06
CA GLN A 241 14.33 2.02 -0.18
C GLN A 241 15.84 2.30 -0.05
N ILE A 242 16.24 3.38 0.63
CA ILE A 242 17.65 3.68 0.90
C ILE A 242 18.26 2.64 1.86
N MET A 243 17.52 2.16 2.87
CA MET A 243 17.98 1.07 3.74
C MET A 243 18.14 -0.25 3.00
N LEU A 244 17.23 -0.57 2.07
CA LEU A 244 17.35 -1.74 1.20
C LEU A 244 18.58 -1.62 0.29
N TYR A 245 18.80 -0.47 -0.34
CA TYR A 245 20.02 -0.17 -1.11
C TYR A 245 21.29 -0.36 -0.26
N ALA A 246 21.28 0.16 0.97
CA ALA A 246 22.40 0.04 1.90
C ALA A 246 22.67 -1.43 2.29
N GLY A 247 21.66 -2.29 2.31
CA GLY A 247 21.79 -3.73 2.53
C GLY A 247 21.05 -4.28 3.75
N VAL A 248 20.11 -3.52 4.33
CA VAL A 248 19.21 -4.07 5.36
C VAL A 248 18.28 -5.08 4.70
N LYS A 249 18.29 -6.32 5.19
CA LYS A 249 17.63 -7.46 4.53
C LYS A 249 16.10 -7.44 4.66
N ASP A 250 15.59 -7.11 5.85
CA ASP A 250 14.14 -7.11 6.14
C ASP A 250 13.68 -5.69 6.48
N VAL A 251 13.18 -4.98 5.47
CA VAL A 251 12.58 -3.66 5.60
C VAL A 251 11.11 -3.73 5.22
N ARG A 252 10.25 -3.18 6.08
CA ARG A 252 8.79 -3.23 5.98
C ARG A 252 8.19 -1.83 6.17
N LEU A 253 7.00 -1.61 5.65
CA LEU A 253 6.20 -0.41 5.91
C LEU A 253 4.95 -0.76 6.70
N LEU A 254 4.56 0.14 7.62
CA LEU A 254 3.18 0.16 8.11
C LEU A 254 2.28 0.71 7.00
N ASP A 255 1.43 -0.16 6.46
CA ASP A 255 0.48 0.20 5.41
C ASP A 255 -0.53 1.23 5.95
N GLY A 256 -0.73 2.34 5.21
CA GLY A 256 -1.49 3.51 5.67
C GLY A 256 -0.78 4.38 6.72
N GLY A 257 0.47 4.06 7.09
CA GLY A 257 1.31 4.88 7.95
C GLY A 257 0.72 5.16 9.34
N TRP A 258 1.02 6.34 9.87
CA TRP A 258 0.55 6.77 11.19
C TRP A 258 -0.99 6.80 11.30
N LYS A 259 -1.67 7.18 10.21
CA LYS A 259 -3.14 7.28 10.20
C LYS A 259 -3.78 5.93 10.52
N ALA A 260 -3.28 4.85 9.92
CA ALA A 260 -3.74 3.50 10.21
C ALA A 260 -3.59 3.11 11.69
N TRP A 261 -2.46 3.47 12.34
CA TRP A 261 -2.28 3.23 13.77
C TRP A 261 -3.28 4.03 14.63
N SER A 262 -3.45 5.30 14.29
CA SER A 262 -4.37 6.21 14.98
C SER A 262 -5.83 5.74 14.86
N ASP A 263 -6.26 5.38 13.65
CA ASP A 263 -7.63 4.91 13.37
C ASP A 263 -7.92 3.57 14.07
N ALA A 264 -6.89 2.73 14.26
CA ALA A 264 -7.02 1.49 15.02
C ALA A 264 -7.19 1.70 16.53
N GLY A 265 -7.09 2.93 17.03
CA GLY A 265 -7.28 3.25 18.46
C GLY A 265 -6.25 2.59 19.38
N LEU A 266 -5.06 2.29 18.85
CA LEU A 266 -4.01 1.60 19.59
C LEU A 266 -3.24 2.56 20.52
N PRO A 267 -2.54 2.04 21.55
CA PRO A 267 -1.76 2.88 22.47
C PRO A 267 -0.71 3.74 21.77
N VAL A 268 -0.38 4.89 22.35
CA VAL A 268 0.63 5.83 21.82
C VAL A 268 1.58 6.29 22.93
N GLU A 269 2.82 6.61 22.57
CA GLU A 269 3.80 7.26 23.43
C GLU A 269 4.04 8.71 23.01
N ARG A 270 4.69 9.51 23.87
CA ARG A 270 4.90 10.96 23.70
C ARG A 270 6.31 11.35 24.16
N GLY A 271 6.80 12.48 23.68
CA GLY A 271 8.10 13.03 24.06
C GLY A 271 9.20 12.73 23.05
N THR A 272 10.45 13.02 23.43
CA THR A 272 11.61 12.86 22.55
C THR A 272 11.96 11.39 22.33
N PRO A 273 12.59 11.03 21.19
CA PRO A 273 12.97 9.66 20.92
C PRO A 273 13.81 9.04 22.05
N GLY A 274 13.51 7.78 22.37
CA GLY A 274 14.25 7.03 23.37
C GLY A 274 15.73 6.86 23.03
N LYS A 275 16.57 6.59 24.03
CA LYS A 275 17.99 6.30 23.80
C LYS A 275 18.13 5.00 23.02
N VAL A 276 18.90 5.05 21.93
CA VAL A 276 19.22 3.87 21.11
C VAL A 276 20.68 3.46 21.37
N ALA A 277 20.91 2.17 21.58
CA ALA A 277 22.26 1.62 21.61
C ALA A 277 22.83 1.59 20.18
N PRO A 278 23.95 2.28 19.89
CA PRO A 278 24.52 2.26 18.55
C PRO A 278 25.03 0.87 18.17
N ALA A 279 24.97 0.55 16.88
CA ALA A 279 25.50 -0.69 16.29
C ALA A 279 26.65 -0.32 15.33
N PRO A 280 27.90 -0.18 15.82
CA PRO A 280 29.01 0.36 15.01
C PRO A 280 29.43 -0.56 13.85
N ASP A 281 29.17 -1.86 13.97
CA ASP A 281 29.36 -2.83 12.90
C ASP A 281 28.01 -3.20 12.25
N PHE A 282 27.86 -2.85 10.97
CA PHE A 282 26.68 -3.20 10.17
C PHE A 282 26.61 -4.70 9.86
N GLY A 283 27.77 -5.39 9.82
CA GLY A 283 27.89 -6.81 9.53
C GLY A 283 27.75 -7.20 8.04
N ALA A 284 27.73 -6.23 7.12
CA ALA A 284 27.72 -6.45 5.66
C ALA A 284 28.34 -5.25 4.90
N PRO A 285 28.66 -5.39 3.60
CA PRO A 285 29.05 -4.25 2.76
C PRO A 285 27.92 -3.23 2.60
N ILE A 286 28.29 -1.95 2.45
CA ILE A 286 27.39 -0.86 2.05
C ILE A 286 28.00 -0.22 0.79
N PRO A 287 27.27 -0.12 -0.33
CA PRO A 287 25.89 -0.59 -0.50
C PRO A 287 25.82 -2.11 -0.68
N GLY A 288 24.86 -2.76 -0.04
CA GLY A 288 24.60 -4.19 -0.19
C GLY A 288 23.75 -4.55 -1.41
N GLN A 289 22.95 -3.61 -1.91
CA GLN A 289 22.05 -3.81 -3.06
C GLN A 289 22.12 -2.59 -4.01
N PRO A 290 23.28 -2.31 -4.63
CA PRO A 290 23.48 -1.10 -5.43
C PRO A 290 22.51 -0.97 -6.60
N GLN A 291 22.04 -2.08 -7.16
CA GLN A 291 21.12 -2.12 -8.30
C GLN A 291 19.71 -1.58 -7.98
N LEU A 292 19.35 -1.37 -6.71
CA LEU A 292 18.07 -0.81 -6.32
C LEU A 292 18.00 0.72 -6.52
N MET A 293 19.13 1.35 -6.80
CA MET A 293 19.22 2.77 -7.13
C MET A 293 19.96 2.92 -8.46
N VAL A 294 19.40 3.67 -9.41
CA VAL A 294 20.05 3.95 -10.69
C VAL A 294 20.42 5.42 -10.81
N ASP A 295 21.53 5.71 -11.49
CA ASP A 295 21.96 7.06 -11.84
C ASP A 295 21.32 7.56 -13.15
N MET A 296 21.59 8.82 -13.52
CA MET A 296 21.03 9.44 -14.71
C MET A 296 21.39 8.72 -16.02
N GLU A 297 22.60 8.18 -16.16
CA GLU A 297 23.01 7.50 -17.39
C GLU A 297 22.42 6.10 -17.49
N GLN A 298 22.31 5.38 -16.37
CA GLN A 298 21.56 4.13 -16.29
C GLN A 298 20.08 4.35 -16.61
N ALA A 299 19.46 5.39 -16.06
CA ALA A 299 18.07 5.79 -16.35
C ALA A 299 17.89 6.14 -17.84
N ARG A 300 18.83 6.88 -18.43
CA ARG A 300 18.83 7.19 -19.88
C ARG A 300 18.84 5.93 -20.73
N GLY A 301 19.63 4.92 -20.34
CA GLY A 301 19.71 3.62 -21.03
C GLY A 301 18.43 2.77 -20.97
N MET A 302 17.41 3.20 -20.22
CA MET A 302 16.11 2.52 -20.11
C MET A 302 15.04 3.14 -21.03
N LEU A 303 15.29 4.32 -21.60
CA LEU A 303 14.36 5.01 -22.47
C LEU A 303 14.22 4.29 -23.82
N HIS A 304 13.04 4.40 -24.44
CA HIS A 304 12.74 3.84 -25.78
C HIS A 304 12.96 2.32 -25.91
N ARG A 305 12.70 1.59 -24.83
CA ARG A 305 12.83 0.13 -24.76
C ARG A 305 11.51 -0.55 -24.47
N GLN A 306 11.36 -1.78 -24.96
CA GLN A 306 10.21 -2.64 -24.67
C GLN A 306 10.46 -3.54 -23.45
N ASP A 307 11.73 -3.84 -23.18
CA ASP A 307 12.20 -4.65 -22.04
C ASP A 307 12.60 -3.79 -20.83
N ALA A 308 12.46 -2.46 -20.91
CA ALA A 308 12.70 -1.54 -19.81
C ALA A 308 11.69 -0.38 -19.80
N SER A 309 11.45 0.19 -18.61
CA SER A 309 10.60 1.36 -18.38
C SER A 309 11.25 2.30 -17.36
N LEU A 310 11.53 3.54 -17.77
CA LEU A 310 11.71 4.64 -16.83
C LEU A 310 10.32 5.26 -16.54
N VAL A 311 9.90 5.22 -15.28
CA VAL A 311 8.50 5.46 -14.89
C VAL A 311 8.38 6.74 -14.06
N SER A 312 7.63 7.70 -14.59
CA SER A 312 7.31 8.96 -13.90
C SER A 312 6.17 8.77 -12.91
N ILE A 313 6.48 8.88 -11.63
CA ILE A 313 5.52 8.91 -10.52
C ILE A 313 5.30 10.37 -10.12
N ARG A 314 4.74 11.12 -11.07
CA ARG A 314 4.43 12.55 -10.95
C ARG A 314 2.96 12.78 -11.26
N SER A 315 2.39 13.87 -10.74
CA SER A 315 1.00 14.22 -11.05
C SER A 315 0.82 14.48 -12.56
N TRP A 316 -0.41 14.38 -13.07
CA TRP A 316 -0.66 14.66 -14.49
C TRP A 316 -0.16 16.06 -14.91
N PRO A 317 -0.44 17.16 -14.17
CA PRO A 317 0.06 18.50 -14.51
C PRO A 317 1.59 18.60 -14.55
N GLU A 318 2.30 17.83 -13.73
CA GLU A 318 3.75 17.70 -13.80
C GLU A 318 4.21 16.98 -15.07
N PHE A 319 3.57 15.84 -15.40
CA PHE A 319 3.90 15.00 -16.55
C PHE A 319 3.69 15.74 -17.88
N ILE A 320 2.65 16.57 -18.01
CA ILE A 320 2.39 17.37 -19.22
C ILE A 320 3.14 18.72 -19.22
N GLY A 321 3.83 19.07 -18.14
CA GLY A 321 4.67 20.28 -18.06
C GLY A 321 3.92 21.59 -17.75
N GLU A 322 2.71 21.51 -17.20
CA GLU A 322 1.98 22.71 -16.72
C GLU A 322 2.64 23.29 -15.46
N THR A 323 3.18 22.43 -14.61
CA THR A 323 3.91 22.79 -13.39
C THR A 323 5.17 21.94 -13.23
N SER A 324 6.18 22.43 -12.51
CA SER A 324 7.29 21.58 -12.08
C SER A 324 6.88 20.69 -10.91
N GLY A 325 5.88 21.11 -10.13
CA GLY A 325 5.46 20.49 -8.87
C GLY A 325 6.16 21.05 -7.63
N TYR A 326 7.26 21.80 -7.80
CA TYR A 326 8.16 22.16 -6.70
C TYR A 326 8.60 23.62 -6.78
N SER A 327 8.62 24.30 -5.64
CA SER A 327 9.06 25.70 -5.54
C SER A 327 10.55 25.90 -5.89
N TYR A 328 11.37 24.87 -5.71
CA TYR A 328 12.82 24.88 -5.94
C TYR A 328 13.25 24.28 -7.28
N ILE A 329 12.33 23.70 -8.06
CA ILE A 329 12.60 23.18 -9.41
C ILE A 329 11.96 24.13 -10.42
N LYS A 330 12.78 24.88 -11.17
CA LYS A 330 12.28 25.85 -12.16
C LYS A 330 11.82 25.21 -13.48
N PRO A 331 12.55 24.25 -14.09
CA PRO A 331 12.12 23.66 -15.35
C PRO A 331 10.81 22.90 -15.23
N LYS A 332 9.98 23.00 -16.26
CA LYS A 332 8.73 22.26 -16.42
C LYS A 332 8.83 21.31 -17.60
N GLY A 333 8.06 20.22 -17.55
CA GLY A 333 8.08 19.16 -18.55
C GLY A 333 8.41 17.82 -17.91
N GLU A 334 8.75 16.88 -18.77
CA GLU A 334 9.05 15.50 -18.39
C GLU A 334 10.23 14.94 -19.17
N ILE A 335 10.89 13.93 -18.59
CA ILE A 335 11.92 13.14 -19.26
C ILE A 335 11.32 12.53 -20.54
N ALA A 336 11.89 12.87 -21.70
CA ALA A 336 11.41 12.34 -22.97
C ALA A 336 11.55 10.82 -23.02
N GLY A 337 10.46 10.12 -23.39
CA GLY A 337 10.41 8.66 -23.43
C GLY A 337 10.05 7.97 -22.11
N ALA A 338 9.90 8.72 -21.00
CA ALA A 338 9.38 8.16 -19.76
C ALA A 338 7.88 7.83 -19.85
N ARG A 339 7.47 6.75 -19.17
CA ARG A 339 6.07 6.29 -19.10
C ARG A 339 5.42 6.85 -17.84
N TRP A 340 4.18 7.33 -17.94
CA TRP A 340 3.46 7.81 -16.76
C TRP A 340 3.00 6.64 -15.90
N GLY A 341 3.44 6.59 -14.65
CA GLY A 341 3.08 5.55 -13.70
C GLY A 341 1.90 5.91 -12.80
N HIS A 342 1.24 7.05 -13.06
CA HIS A 342 0.32 7.74 -12.14
C HIS A 342 0.99 8.23 -10.84
N ALA A 343 0.25 8.95 -10.01
CA ALA A 343 0.69 9.40 -8.68
C ALA A 343 -0.52 9.85 -7.88
N GLY A 344 -0.88 11.12 -8.06
CA GLY A 344 -1.91 11.79 -7.29
C GLY A 344 -2.20 13.17 -7.87
N SER A 345 -2.93 13.96 -7.09
CA SER A 345 -3.41 15.29 -7.49
C SER A 345 -2.29 16.31 -7.70
N ASP A 346 -1.20 16.21 -6.94
CA ASP A 346 -0.06 17.12 -7.02
C ASP A 346 1.29 16.45 -6.64
N ALA A 347 2.31 17.26 -6.34
CA ALA A 347 3.65 16.79 -5.99
C ALA A 347 3.76 16.09 -4.63
N THR A 348 2.71 16.18 -3.81
CA THR A 348 2.69 15.77 -2.39
C THR A 348 1.59 14.76 -2.05
N HIS A 349 0.82 14.31 -3.04
CA HIS A 349 -0.23 13.30 -2.86
C HIS A 349 -0.06 12.09 -3.80
N MET A 350 -0.64 10.96 -3.40
CA MET A 350 -0.48 9.64 -4.02
C MET A 350 -1.82 8.86 -4.14
N GLU A 351 -2.94 9.58 -4.34
CA GLU A 351 -4.29 9.03 -4.29
C GLU A 351 -4.54 7.89 -5.29
N ASP A 352 -3.81 7.85 -6.42
CA ASP A 352 -3.96 6.77 -7.39
C ASP A 352 -3.50 5.41 -6.83
N PHE A 353 -2.68 5.42 -5.76
CA PHE A 353 -2.11 4.26 -5.09
C PHE A 353 -2.70 3.98 -3.70
N HIS A 354 -3.64 4.79 -3.23
CA HIS A 354 -4.21 4.68 -1.89
C HIS A 354 -5.69 4.31 -1.90
N ASN A 355 -6.07 3.41 -0.99
CA ASN A 355 -7.46 3.21 -0.59
C ASN A 355 -7.95 4.42 0.24
N PRO A 356 -9.26 4.54 0.53
CA PRO A 356 -9.80 5.65 1.33
C PRO A 356 -9.22 5.78 2.75
N ASP A 357 -8.62 4.72 3.30
CA ASP A 357 -7.94 4.73 4.60
C ASP A 357 -6.42 5.02 4.50
N GLY A 358 -5.91 5.26 3.29
CA GLY A 358 -4.48 5.52 3.02
C GLY A 358 -3.64 4.25 2.81
N THR A 359 -4.21 3.05 2.91
CA THR A 359 -3.50 1.79 2.63
C THR A 359 -3.25 1.59 1.14
N MET A 360 -2.30 0.73 0.78
CA MET A 360 -2.00 0.40 -0.62
C MET A 360 -3.25 -0.11 -1.33
N ARG A 361 -3.58 0.51 -2.46
CA ARG A 361 -4.62 0.04 -3.39
C ARG A 361 -4.30 -1.36 -3.91
N SER A 362 -5.32 -2.10 -4.37
CA SER A 362 -5.14 -3.49 -4.79
C SER A 362 -4.02 -3.63 -5.85
N ALA A 363 -3.22 -4.70 -5.75
CA ALA A 363 -2.14 -4.94 -6.71
C ALA A 363 -2.68 -5.13 -8.14
N ASP A 364 -3.87 -5.70 -8.29
CA ASP A 364 -4.53 -5.85 -9.59
C ASP A 364 -4.84 -4.50 -10.24
N ASP A 365 -5.29 -3.52 -9.45
CA ASP A 365 -5.54 -2.16 -9.94
C ASP A 365 -4.25 -1.44 -10.34
N ILE A 366 -3.23 -1.51 -9.47
CA ILE A 366 -1.92 -0.90 -9.73
C ILE A 366 -1.32 -1.52 -11.00
N ALA A 367 -1.32 -2.85 -11.11
CA ALA A 367 -0.83 -3.54 -12.30
C ALA A 367 -1.63 -3.18 -13.56
N ALA A 368 -2.96 -3.06 -13.46
CA ALA A 368 -3.80 -2.66 -14.59
C ALA A 368 -3.52 -1.23 -15.05
N GLN A 369 -3.27 -0.28 -14.13
CA GLN A 369 -2.92 1.09 -14.49
C GLN A 369 -1.55 1.15 -15.19
N TRP A 370 -0.56 0.46 -14.64
CA TRP A 370 0.80 0.40 -15.19
C TRP A 370 0.83 -0.27 -16.56
N LYS A 371 0.08 -1.36 -16.73
CA LYS A 371 -0.05 -2.05 -18.00
C LYS A 371 -0.58 -1.15 -19.12
N ARG A 372 -1.51 -0.22 -18.83
CA ARG A 372 -2.02 0.74 -19.83
C ARG A 372 -0.92 1.65 -20.38
N TRP A 373 0.13 1.89 -19.60
CA TRP A 373 1.30 2.68 -19.97
C TRP A 373 2.50 1.83 -20.41
N ASN A 374 2.29 0.55 -20.71
CA ASN A 374 3.33 -0.42 -21.08
C ASN A 374 4.42 -0.59 -20.00
N ILE A 375 4.02 -0.50 -18.73
CA ILE A 375 4.87 -0.77 -17.57
C ILE A 375 4.49 -2.15 -17.06
N LEU A 376 5.41 -3.12 -17.18
CA LEU A 376 5.14 -4.54 -17.00
C LEU A 376 6.15 -5.19 -16.03
N PRO A 377 5.74 -6.22 -15.26
CA PRO A 377 6.60 -6.85 -14.25
C PRO A 377 7.83 -7.57 -14.81
N GLU A 378 7.83 -7.93 -16.10
CA GLU A 378 8.94 -8.61 -16.78
C GLU A 378 10.06 -7.66 -17.22
N GLN A 379 9.80 -6.34 -17.21
CA GLN A 379 10.75 -5.31 -17.63
C GLN A 379 11.77 -5.00 -16.53
N GLN A 380 12.88 -4.37 -16.92
CA GLN A 380 13.66 -3.54 -16.00
C GLN A 380 12.91 -2.22 -15.75
N VAL A 381 12.51 -1.95 -14.51
CA VAL A 381 11.67 -0.79 -14.19
C VAL A 381 12.36 0.11 -13.18
N ALA A 382 12.51 1.39 -13.50
CA ALA A 382 13.05 2.39 -12.59
C ALA A 382 12.01 3.48 -12.37
N PHE A 383 11.60 3.67 -11.12
CA PHE A 383 10.65 4.72 -10.74
C PHE A 383 11.41 6.01 -10.44
N TYR A 384 10.84 7.15 -10.81
CA TYR A 384 11.35 8.46 -10.42
C TYR A 384 10.22 9.47 -10.24
N CYS A 385 10.51 10.59 -9.58
CA CYS A 385 9.60 11.73 -9.50
C CYS A 385 10.41 13.05 -9.54
N GLY A 386 10.08 14.04 -8.71
CA GLY A 386 10.96 15.21 -8.55
C GLY A 386 12.32 14.82 -7.97
N THR A 387 12.31 14.20 -6.80
CA THR A 387 13.50 13.92 -5.94
C THR A 387 13.45 12.52 -5.28
N GLY A 388 12.62 11.60 -5.78
CA GLY A 388 12.64 10.19 -5.38
C GLY A 388 11.63 9.73 -4.31
N TRP A 389 10.92 10.62 -3.62
CA TRP A 389 10.01 10.24 -2.52
C TRP A 389 8.81 9.38 -2.98
N ARG A 390 7.99 9.92 -3.89
CA ARG A 390 6.85 9.18 -4.49
C ARG A 390 7.29 7.92 -5.25
N ALA A 391 8.48 7.97 -5.84
CA ALA A 391 9.09 6.82 -6.51
C ALA A 391 9.48 5.70 -5.52
N ALA A 392 9.95 6.05 -4.32
CA ALA A 392 10.25 5.07 -3.30
C ALA A 392 9.00 4.35 -2.77
N GLU A 393 7.87 5.05 -2.68
CA GLU A 393 6.58 4.44 -2.30
C GLU A 393 6.13 3.38 -3.30
N THR A 394 6.12 3.72 -4.59
CA THR A 394 5.76 2.78 -5.67
C THR A 394 6.79 1.66 -5.83
N PHE A 395 8.07 1.91 -5.56
CA PHE A 395 9.09 0.87 -5.46
C PHE A 395 8.74 -0.15 -4.36
N MET A 396 8.33 0.32 -3.17
CA MET A 396 7.96 -0.58 -2.07
C MET A 396 6.70 -1.40 -2.40
N TYR A 397 5.74 -0.81 -3.10
CA TYR A 397 4.56 -1.54 -3.60
C TYR A 397 4.91 -2.57 -4.67
N ALA A 398 5.68 -2.20 -5.69
CA ALA A 398 6.15 -3.15 -6.72
C ALA A 398 6.99 -4.29 -6.11
N ARG A 399 7.81 -4.00 -5.09
CA ARG A 399 8.54 -5.02 -4.33
C ARG A 399 7.59 -5.98 -3.60
N ALA A 400 6.56 -5.46 -2.92
CA ALA A 400 5.54 -6.28 -2.26
C ALA A 400 4.75 -7.14 -3.27
N MET A 401 4.52 -6.60 -4.48
CA MET A 401 3.91 -7.29 -5.63
C MET A 401 4.84 -8.33 -6.29
N GLY A 402 6.09 -8.48 -5.84
CA GLY A 402 7.03 -9.48 -6.35
C GLY A 402 7.73 -9.10 -7.66
N TRP A 403 7.73 -7.83 -8.06
CA TRP A 403 8.47 -7.37 -9.24
C TRP A 403 9.97 -7.51 -8.97
N LYS A 404 10.69 -8.16 -9.89
CA LYS A 404 12.05 -8.63 -9.62
C LYS A 404 13.14 -7.63 -9.99
N ASN A 405 12.91 -6.84 -11.04
CA ASN A 405 13.92 -5.95 -11.61
C ASN A 405 13.48 -4.48 -11.50
N ILE A 406 13.35 -4.02 -10.25
CA ILE A 406 12.89 -2.67 -9.93
C ILE A 406 14.00 -1.85 -9.27
N ALA A 407 14.01 -0.54 -9.54
CA ALA A 407 14.92 0.42 -8.94
C ALA A 407 14.26 1.79 -8.77
N VAL A 408 14.94 2.71 -8.09
CA VAL A 408 14.61 4.14 -8.09
C VAL A 408 15.71 4.89 -8.85
N TYR A 409 15.33 5.72 -9.81
CA TYR A 409 16.24 6.74 -10.36
C TYR A 409 16.21 7.95 -9.42
N ASP A 410 17.29 8.11 -8.65
CA ASP A 410 17.33 8.98 -7.47
C ASP A 410 17.15 10.47 -7.83
N GLY A 411 17.91 10.94 -8.82
CA GLY A 411 17.93 12.35 -9.21
C GLY A 411 16.67 12.85 -9.89
N GLY A 412 15.87 11.94 -10.46
CA GLY A 412 14.57 12.22 -11.03
C GLY A 412 14.54 13.40 -12.01
N TRP A 413 13.43 14.14 -11.99
CA TRP A 413 13.26 15.34 -12.81
C TRP A 413 14.22 16.46 -12.39
N TYR A 414 14.59 16.53 -11.10
CA TYR A 414 15.45 17.60 -10.62
C TYR A 414 16.85 17.54 -11.24
N GLU A 415 17.50 16.39 -11.17
CA GLU A 415 18.80 16.15 -11.80
C GLU A 415 18.69 16.20 -13.33
N TRP A 416 17.67 15.56 -13.91
CA TRP A 416 17.51 15.50 -15.36
C TRP A 416 17.40 16.88 -15.99
N SER A 417 16.53 17.73 -15.43
CA SER A 417 16.25 19.06 -15.95
C SER A 417 17.33 20.10 -15.63
N SER A 418 18.26 19.79 -14.70
CA SER A 418 19.43 20.62 -14.44
C SER A 418 20.46 20.60 -15.59
N HIS A 419 20.31 19.68 -16.54
CA HIS A 419 21.16 19.51 -17.72
C HIS A 419 20.37 19.88 -18.99
N PRO A 420 20.53 21.10 -19.55
CA PRO A 420 19.70 21.59 -20.66
C PRO A 420 19.76 20.76 -21.95
N GLN A 421 20.80 19.94 -22.11
CA GLN A 421 20.98 19.02 -23.23
C GLN A 421 20.13 17.75 -23.13
N ASN A 422 19.59 17.45 -21.95
CA ASN A 422 18.73 16.29 -21.76
C ASN A 422 17.38 16.50 -22.46
N PRO A 423 16.87 15.50 -23.19
CA PRO A 423 15.61 15.67 -23.92
C PRO A 423 14.41 15.74 -22.97
N VAL A 424 13.51 16.67 -23.27
CA VAL A 424 12.30 16.98 -22.48
C VAL A 424 11.08 16.93 -23.38
N THR A 425 9.96 16.40 -22.86
CA THR A 425 8.64 16.43 -23.51
C THR A 425 7.65 17.22 -22.67
N ALA A 426 6.68 17.87 -23.31
CA ALA A 426 5.57 18.58 -22.69
C ALA A 426 4.31 18.45 -23.55
N GLY A 427 3.15 18.78 -22.98
CA GLY A 427 1.85 18.67 -23.62
C GLY A 427 1.15 17.32 -23.40
N GLU A 428 -0.15 17.32 -23.72
CA GLU A 428 -1.05 16.17 -23.64
C GLU A 428 -0.57 15.03 -24.53
N ARG A 429 -0.48 13.81 -23.96
CA ARG A 429 -0.02 12.63 -24.68
C ARG A 429 -0.49 11.34 -24.01
N GLY A 430 -0.73 10.31 -24.83
CA GLY A 430 -1.16 8.99 -24.36
C GLY A 430 -0.02 7.96 -24.34
N PRO A 431 -0.31 6.72 -23.92
CA PRO A 431 0.65 5.62 -23.85
C PRO A 431 1.43 5.34 -25.14
N GLU A 432 0.79 5.56 -26.29
CA GLU A 432 1.37 5.40 -27.65
C GLU A 432 2.61 6.29 -27.86
N SER A 433 2.70 7.41 -27.16
CA SER A 433 3.80 8.39 -27.30
C SER A 433 5.11 7.97 -26.61
N ALA A 434 5.07 6.90 -25.81
CA ALA A 434 6.19 6.38 -25.04
C ALA A 434 6.71 5.01 -25.55
N LEU A 435 6.31 4.63 -26.77
CA LEU A 435 6.75 3.41 -27.45
C LEU A 435 8.09 3.58 -28.18
#